data_AF-A0A554MAZ7-F1
#
_entry.id   AF-A0A554MAZ7-F1
#
_cell.length_a   1.000
_cell.length_b   1.000
_cell.length_c   1.000
_cell.angle_alpha   90.00
_cell.angle_beta   90.00
_cell.angle_gamma   90.00
#
_symmetry.space_group_name_H-M   'P 1'
#
loop_
_entity.id
_entity.type
_entity.pdbx_description
1 polymer ?
#
loop_
_entity_poly.entity_id
_entity_poly.type
_entity_poly.pdbx_seq_one_letter_code
_entity_poly.pdbx_strand_id
1 'polypeptide(L)'
;MFWSKLKIIFRDPDLRKKIFFVLFILVLFRIGANIPIPGVDQIRLNSFLAGNQFFGLLNVFSGGGLSNLSIFMMSVAPYITATIIMQLLTMIFPALKELYHEEGETGRQKFNQYS
;
A
#
# COMPACT_ATOMS: atom_id res chain seq x y z
N MET A 1 -30.05 -10.34 -4.31
CA MET A 1 -28.84 -11.18 -4.45
C MET A 1 -27.63 -10.67 -3.65
N PHE A 2 -27.36 -9.36 -3.59
CA PHE A 2 -26.22 -8.81 -2.82
C PHE A 2 -26.46 -8.75 -1.29
N TRP A 3 -27.67 -8.37 -0.87
CA TRP A 3 -28.06 -8.25 0.54
C TRP A 3 -28.05 -9.57 1.32
N SER A 4 -28.26 -10.71 0.65
CA SER A 4 -28.14 -12.03 1.28
C SER A 4 -26.68 -12.40 1.56
N LYS A 5 -25.73 -12.00 0.68
CA LYS A 5 -24.28 -12.20 0.92
C LYS A 5 -23.78 -11.39 2.10
N LEU A 6 -24.30 -10.18 2.31
CA LEU A 6 -23.99 -9.38 3.50
C LEU A 6 -24.40 -10.10 4.81
N LYS A 7 -25.56 -10.79 4.82
CA LYS A 7 -25.99 -11.57 5.99
C LYS A 7 -25.15 -12.83 6.22
N ILE A 8 -24.59 -13.44 5.17
CA ILE A 8 -23.70 -14.60 5.27
C ILE A 8 -22.38 -14.24 5.95
N ILE A 9 -21.86 -13.04 5.68
CA ILE A 9 -20.64 -12.51 6.32
C ILE A 9 -20.76 -12.49 7.85
N PHE A 10 -21.94 -12.15 8.39
CA PHE A 10 -22.19 -12.14 9.84
C PHE A 10 -22.48 -13.53 10.43
N ARG A 11 -22.83 -14.51 9.59
CA ARG A 11 -23.22 -15.86 10.02
C ARG A 11 -22.03 -16.82 10.04
N ASP A 12 -21.05 -16.62 9.17
CA ASP A 12 -19.84 -17.43 9.10
C ASP A 12 -18.76 -16.89 10.07
N PRO A 13 -18.36 -17.67 11.09
CA PRO A 13 -17.36 -17.23 12.07
C PRO A 13 -15.98 -16.99 11.47
N ASP A 14 -15.59 -17.67 10.38
CA ASP A 14 -14.28 -17.50 9.75
C ASP A 14 -14.22 -16.23 8.91
N LEU A 15 -15.28 -15.91 8.16
CA LEU A 15 -15.37 -14.65 7.41
C LEU A 15 -15.34 -13.44 8.35
N ARG A 16 -16.08 -13.51 9.46
CA ARG A 16 -16.07 -12.46 10.48
C ARG A 16 -14.68 -12.25 11.08
N LYS A 17 -13.96 -13.32 11.43
CA LYS A 17 -12.58 -13.22 11.94
C LYS A 17 -11.64 -12.52 10.94
N LYS A 18 -11.72 -12.89 9.65
CA LYS A 18 -10.91 -12.27 8.60
C LYS A 18 -11.22 -10.77 8.44
N ILE A 19 -12.49 -10.38 8.50
CA ILE A 19 -12.88 -8.97 8.42
C ILE A 19 -12.39 -8.17 9.62
N PHE A 20 -12.53 -8.71 10.84
CA PHE A 20 -11.97 -8.07 12.03
C PHE A 20 -10.46 -7.93 11.96
N PHE A 21 -9.75 -8.93 11.42
CA PHE A 21 -8.30 -8.87 11.21
C PHE A 21 -7.91 -7.75 10.23
N VAL A 22 -8.60 -7.65 9.09
CA VAL A 22 -8.36 -6.57 8.12
C VAL A 22 -8.66 -5.20 8.74
N LEU A 23 -9.79 -5.05 9.43
CA LEU A 23 -10.13 -3.80 10.14
C LEU A 23 -9.08 -3.44 11.20
N PHE A 24 -8.60 -4.42 11.96
CA PHE A 24 -7.55 -4.24 12.95
C PHE A 24 -6.25 -3.73 12.32
N ILE A 25 -5.81 -4.32 11.21
CA ILE A 25 -4.63 -3.85 10.47
C ILE A 25 -4.84 -2.42 9.94
N LEU A 26 -6.02 -2.10 9.41
CA LEU A 26 -6.32 -0.75 8.93
C LEU A 26 -6.25 0.29 10.05
N VAL A 27 -6.72 -0.05 11.26
CA VAL A 27 -6.60 0.81 12.44
C VAL A 27 -5.12 1.00 12.82
N LEU A 28 -4.33 -0.08 12.86
CA LEU A 28 -2.89 0.01 13.14
C LEU A 28 -2.16 0.88 12.11
N PHE A 29 -2.45 0.69 10.83
CA PHE A 29 -1.93 1.53 9.75
C PHE A 29 -2.30 3.01 9.97
N ARG A 30 -3.55 3.29 10.38
CA ARG A 30 -4.00 4.66 10.63
C ARG A 30 -3.30 5.31 11.82
N ILE A 31 -3.02 4.55 12.88
CA ILE A 31 -2.22 5.02 14.02
C ILE A 31 -0.80 5.35 13.55
N GLY A 32 -0.18 4.44 12.78
CA GLY A 32 1.13 4.65 12.18
C GLY A 32 1.21 5.92 11.32
N ALA A 33 0.23 6.11 10.44
CA ALA A 33 0.12 7.27 9.53
C ALA A 33 -0.04 8.62 10.26
N ASN A 34 -0.41 8.60 11.54
CA ASN A 34 -0.53 9.80 12.37
C ASN A 34 0.72 10.05 13.25
N ILE A 35 1.67 9.12 13.33
CA ILE A 35 2.93 9.32 14.06
C ILE A 35 3.88 10.13 13.16
N PRO A 36 4.18 11.40 13.49
CA PRO A 36 5.09 12.22 12.71
C PRO A 36 6.55 11.83 13.00
N ILE A 37 7.41 12.01 12.01
CA ILE A 37 8.86 11.83 12.20
C ILE A 37 9.38 12.99 13.09
N PRO A 38 10.18 12.70 14.14
CA PRO A 38 10.74 13.73 14.99
C PRO A 38 11.67 14.65 14.19
N GLY A 39 11.54 15.97 14.39
CA GLY A 39 12.38 16.98 13.73
C GLY A 39 11.73 17.73 12.55
N VAL A 40 10.45 17.46 12.25
CA VAL A 40 9.71 18.15 11.18
C VAL A 40 8.77 19.22 11.76
N ASP A 41 8.81 20.41 11.18
CA ASP A 41 7.89 21.51 11.48
C ASP A 41 6.62 21.40 10.61
N GLN A 42 5.53 20.92 11.22
CA GLN A 42 4.25 20.68 10.55
C GLN A 42 3.62 21.97 10.01
N ILE A 43 3.86 23.12 10.64
CA ILE A 43 3.24 24.40 10.26
C ILE A 43 3.84 24.89 8.94
N ARG A 44 5.17 24.81 8.82
CA ARG A 44 5.88 25.14 7.57
C ARG A 44 5.56 24.15 6.46
N LEU A 45 5.43 22.86 6.79
CA LEU A 45 5.09 21.82 5.82
C LEU A 45 3.69 22.04 5.24
N ASN A 46 2.68 22.29 6.08
CA ASN A 46 1.32 22.54 5.61
C ASN A 46 1.23 23.78 4.71
N SER A 47 1.98 24.84 5.04
CA SER A 47 2.08 26.03 4.19
C SER A 47 2.71 25.73 2.83
N PHE A 48 3.74 24.88 2.80
CA PHE A 48 4.41 24.45 1.56
C PHE A 48 3.53 23.56 0.68
N LEU A 49 2.80 22.61 1.29
CA LEU A 49 1.90 21.71 0.58
C LEU A 49 0.65 22.45 0.05
N ALA A 50 0.15 23.45 0.78
CA ALA A 50 -0.99 24.27 0.35
C ALA A 50 -0.66 25.14 -0.88
N GLY A 51 0.61 25.51 -1.05
CA GLY A 51 1.07 26.31 -2.19
C GLY A 51 1.12 25.54 -3.52
N ASN A 52 0.95 24.21 -3.53
CA ASN A 52 1.12 23.38 -4.71
C ASN A 52 0.08 22.24 -4.79
N GLN A 53 -0.84 22.36 -5.74
CA GLN A 53 -1.91 21.37 -5.95
C GLN A 53 -1.39 19.95 -6.28
N PHE A 54 -0.21 19.84 -6.89
CA PHE A 54 0.47 18.56 -7.13
C PHE A 54 0.79 17.81 -5.82
N PHE A 55 1.30 18.52 -4.80
CA PHE A 55 1.55 17.90 -3.51
C PHE A 55 0.25 17.53 -2.77
N GLY A 56 -0.83 18.26 -3.03
CA GLY A 56 -2.17 17.87 -2.58
C GLY A 56 -2.59 16.49 -3.13
N LEU A 57 -2.36 16.24 -4.42
CA LEU A 57 -2.64 14.94 -5.04
C LEU A 57 -1.77 13.83 -4.42
N LEU A 58 -0.47 14.08 -4.25
CA LEU A 58 0.44 13.14 -3.58
C LEU A 58 0.03 12.86 -2.12
N ASN A 59 -0.55 13.84 -1.42
CA ASN A 59 -1.06 13.64 -0.07
C ASN A 59 -2.28 12.69 -0.03
N VAL A 60 -3.13 12.74 -1.05
CA VAL A 60 -4.27 11.80 -1.17
C VAL A 60 -3.78 10.38 -1.41
N PHE A 61 -2.81 10.19 -2.31
CA PHE A 61 -2.24 8.87 -2.60
C PHE A 61 -1.44 8.28 -1.42
N SER A 62 -0.88 9.14 -0.56
CA SER A 62 -0.25 8.72 0.70
C SER A 62 -1.23 8.53 1.86
N GLY A 63 -2.52 8.80 1.68
CA GLY A 63 -3.53 8.68 2.74
C GLY A 63 -3.42 9.73 3.84
N GLY A 64 -2.80 10.88 3.57
CA GLY A 64 -2.56 11.96 4.53
C GLY A 64 -1.19 11.89 5.22
N GLY A 65 -0.36 10.91 4.87
CA GLY A 65 0.97 10.72 5.47
C GLY A 65 1.98 11.81 5.07
N LEU A 66 1.79 12.46 3.91
CA LEU A 66 2.65 13.55 3.45
C LEU A 66 2.40 14.86 4.23
N SER A 67 1.15 15.16 4.59
CA SER A 67 0.81 16.36 5.39
C SER A 67 1.38 16.36 6.81
N ASN A 68 1.65 15.17 7.37
CA ASN A 68 2.21 15.03 8.72
C ASN A 68 3.65 14.48 8.71
N LEU A 69 4.25 14.28 7.53
CA LEU A 69 5.53 13.60 7.34
C LEU A 69 5.66 12.37 8.26
N SER A 70 4.67 11.48 8.13
CA SER A 70 4.58 10.28 8.95
C SER A 70 5.61 9.22 8.54
N ILE A 71 5.93 8.30 9.44
CA ILE A 71 6.71 7.09 9.16
C ILE A 71 6.13 6.31 7.97
N PHE A 72 4.80 6.33 7.79
CA PHE A 72 4.11 5.70 6.66
C PHE A 72 3.79 6.67 5.52
N MET A 73 4.54 7.77 5.36
CA MET A 73 4.27 8.81 4.37
C MET A 73 4.11 8.28 2.95
N MET A 74 4.89 7.29 2.52
CA MET A 74 4.77 6.77 1.15
C MET A 74 3.77 5.61 1.04
N SER A 75 3.20 5.14 2.15
CA SER A 75 2.21 4.06 2.20
C SER A 75 2.65 2.86 1.34
N VAL A 76 1.73 2.30 0.55
CA VAL A 76 1.97 1.21 -0.40
C VAL A 76 2.54 1.68 -1.74
N ALA A 77 2.70 2.99 -1.97
CA ALA A 77 3.12 3.52 -3.27
C ALA A 77 4.50 3.02 -3.74
N PRO A 78 5.56 2.96 -2.91
CA PRO A 78 6.85 2.43 -3.32
C PRO A 78 6.77 0.98 -3.79
N TYR A 79 5.97 0.16 -3.10
CA TYR A 79 5.76 -1.25 -3.45
C TYR A 79 5.02 -1.39 -4.79
N ILE A 80 3.99 -0.57 -5.02
CA ILE A 80 3.28 -0.55 -6.31
C ILE A 80 4.25 -0.17 -7.43
N THR A 81 5.06 0.88 -7.22
CA THR A 81 6.05 1.33 -8.22
C THR A 81 7.10 0.24 -8.49
N ALA A 82 7.65 -0.38 -7.45
CA ALA A 82 8.63 -1.47 -7.60
C ALA A 82 8.03 -2.66 -8.35
N THR A 83 6.80 -3.07 -8.01
CA THR A 83 6.09 -4.15 -8.70
C THR A 83 5.88 -3.83 -10.18
N ILE A 84 5.48 -2.60 -10.53
CA ILE A 84 5.33 -2.18 -11.93
C ILE A 84 6.67 -2.21 -12.65
N ILE A 85 7.75 -1.74 -12.03
CA ILE A 85 9.10 -1.78 -12.60
C ILE A 85 9.50 -3.23 -12.85
N MET A 86 9.34 -4.11 -11.87
CA MET A 86 9.68 -5.53 -12.00
C MET A 86 8.85 -6.20 -13.11
N GLN A 87 7.55 -5.88 -13.21
CA GLN A 87 6.71 -6.34 -14.31
C GLN A 87 7.21 -5.87 -15.67
N LEU A 88 7.59 -4.59 -15.81
CA LEU A 88 8.16 -4.07 -17.06
C LEU A 88 9.51 -4.71 -17.39
N LEU A 89 10.33 -5.00 -16.38
CA LEU A 89 11.61 -5.67 -16.56
C LEU A 89 11.47 -7.09 -17.13
N THR A 90 10.35 -7.79 -16.88
CA THR A 90 10.08 -9.09 -17.54
C THR A 90 9.93 -8.98 -19.06
N MET A 91 9.56 -7.81 -19.59
CA MET A 91 9.45 -7.59 -21.04
C MET A 91 10.81 -7.33 -21.69
N ILE A 92 11.75 -6.77 -20.92
CA ILE A 92 13.07 -6.35 -21.41
C ILE A 92 14.12 -7.44 -21.19
N PHE A 93 14.07 -8.14 -20.05
CA PHE A 93 15.07 -9.14 -19.66
C PHE A 93 14.47 -10.56 -19.73
N PRO A 94 14.94 -11.42 -20.66
CA PRO A 94 14.42 -12.77 -20.81
C PRO A 94 14.62 -13.63 -19.55
N ALA A 95 15.71 -13.45 -18.80
CA ALA A 95 15.94 -14.16 -17.54
C ALA A 95 14.86 -13.88 -16.48
N LEU A 96 14.34 -12.65 -16.40
CA LEU A 96 13.24 -12.30 -15.48
C LEU A 96 11.90 -12.85 -15.98
N LYS A 97 11.74 -12.97 -17.30
CA LYS A 97 10.58 -13.62 -17.91
C LYS A 97 10.54 -15.11 -17.59
N GLU A 98 11.66 -15.82 -17.78
CA GLU A 98 11.80 -17.24 -17.46
C GLU A 98 11.56 -17.47 -15.95
N LEU A 99 12.14 -16.63 -15.09
CA LEU A 99 11.91 -16.68 -13.64
C LEU A 99 10.42 -16.54 -13.28
N TYR A 100 9.69 -15.62 -13.92
CA TYR A 100 8.29 -15.36 -13.57
C TYR A 100 7.29 -16.33 -14.23
N HIS A 101 7.58 -16.79 -15.45
CA HIS A 101 6.67 -17.59 -16.27
C HIS A 101 7.03 -19.09 -16.35
N GLU A 102 8.31 -19.45 -16.24
CA GLU A 102 8.80 -20.80 -16.54
C GLU A 102 9.22 -21.58 -15.29
N GLU A 103 9.74 -20.90 -14.26
CA GLU A 103 10.10 -21.53 -12.97
C GLU A 103 8.91 -21.84 -12.03
N GLY A 104 7.67 -21.63 -12.48
CA GLY A 104 6.46 -21.96 -11.74
C GLY A 104 6.29 -21.20 -10.42
N GLU A 105 5.81 -21.87 -9.36
CA GLU A 105 5.53 -21.22 -8.07
C GLU A 105 6.79 -20.70 -7.37
N THR A 106 7.90 -21.45 -7.45
CA THR A 106 9.18 -21.09 -6.82
C THR A 106 9.78 -19.84 -7.46
N GLY A 107 9.72 -19.72 -8.79
CA GLY A 107 10.20 -18.55 -9.52
C GLY A 107 9.37 -17.29 -9.21
N ARG A 108 8.04 -17.45 -9.13
CA ARG A 108 7.13 -16.36 -8.72
C ARG A 108 7.41 -15.86 -7.30
N GLN A 109 7.76 -16.76 -6.37
CA GLN A 109 8.14 -16.35 -5.02
C GLN A 109 9.43 -15.52 -5.00
N LYS A 110 10.47 -15.95 -5.74
CA LYS A 110 11.71 -15.17 -5.88
C LYS A 110 11.45 -13.81 -6.52
N PHE A 111 10.63 -13.77 -7.57
CA PHE A 111 10.25 -12.53 -8.23
C PHE A 111 9.52 -11.56 -7.28
N ASN A 112 8.58 -12.07 -6.48
CA ASN A 112 7.87 -11.28 -5.48
C ASN A 112 8.79 -10.80 -4.35
N GLN A 113 9.88 -11.51 -4.05
CA GLN A 113 10.86 -11.08 -3.07
C GLN A 113 11.73 -9.91 -3.59
N TYR A 114 11.87 -9.77 -4.91
CA TYR A 114 12.59 -8.64 -5.52
C TYR A 114 11.75 -7.37 -5.64
N SER A 115 10.42 -7.45 -5.49
CA SER A 115 9.47 -6.32 -5.59
C SER A 115 9.13 -5.74 -4.23
#